data_AF-A0AAD9J980-F1
#
_entry.id   AF-A0AAD9J980-F1
#
_cell.length_a   1.000
_cell.length_b   1.000
_cell.length_c   1.000
_cell.angle_alpha   90.00
_cell.angle_beta   90.00
_cell.angle_gamma   90.00
#
_symmetry.space_group_name_H-M   'P 1'
#
loop_
_entity.id
_entity.type
_entity.pdbx_description
1 polymer ?
#
loop_
_entity_poly.entity_id
_entity_poly.type
_entity_poly.pdbx_seq_one_letter_code
_entity_poly.pdbx_strand_id
1 'polypeptide(L)' 'MSLTIKIEFKDFITERVYDLVTVYDGSSTSTLALATLSGESVRDGYSVQSTGQYMTVRLQTDSSVQMMGFQACVCTSGK' A
#
# COMPACT_ATOMS: atom_id res chain seq x y z
N MET A 1 16.34 -11.53 -15.16
CA MET A 1 14.97 -11.48 -14.60
C MET A 1 15.07 -10.79 -13.25
N SER A 2 14.32 -9.70 -13.03
CA SER A 2 14.29 -9.03 -11.71
C SER A 2 13.13 -9.59 -10.89
N LEU A 3 13.38 -9.96 -9.63
CA LEU A 3 12.33 -10.33 -8.69
C LEU A 3 11.62 -9.05 -8.22
N THR A 4 10.30 -9.03 -8.35
CA THR A 4 9.49 -7.86 -7.98
C THR A 4 8.33 -8.29 -7.10
N ILE A 5 7.86 -7.37 -6.27
CA ILE A 5 6.76 -7.56 -5.32
C ILE A 5 5.55 -6.78 -5.84
N LYS A 6 4.42 -7.47 -5.95
CA LYS A 6 3.12 -6.85 -6.22
C LYS A 6 2.28 -6.90 -4.94
N ILE A 7 1.72 -5.75 -4.56
CA ILE A 7 0.68 -5.67 -3.54
C ILE A 7 -0.64 -5.31 -4.21
N GLU A 8 -1.71 -5.98 -3.83
CA GLU A 8 -3.07 -5.71 -4.31
C GLU A 8 -3.98 -5.48 -3.12
N PHE A 9 -4.68 -4.35 -3.13
CA PHE A 9 -5.64 -3.95 -2.10
C PHE A 9 -7.02 -4.48 -2.47
N LYS A 10 -7.62 -5.26 -1.56
CA LYS A 10 -8.94 -5.87 -1.70
C LYS A 10 -10.02 -5.01 -1.09
N ASP A 11 -9.73 -4.44 0.08
CA ASP A 11 -10.58 -3.50 0.80
C ASP A 11 -9.72 -2.34 1.28
N PHE A 12 -10.27 -1.12 1.26
CA PHE A 12 -9.55 0.06 1.69
C PHE A 12 -10.53 1.15 2.12
N ILE A 13 -10.71 1.30 3.42
CA ILE A 13 -11.58 2.30 4.03
C ILE A 13 -10.82 2.89 5.22
N THR A 14 -10.13 4.00 4.97
CA THR A 14 -9.41 4.79 5.98
C THR A 14 -10.07 6.16 6.16
N GLU A 15 -9.72 6.91 7.20
CA GLU A 15 -10.12 8.32 7.24
C GLU A 15 -9.48 9.09 6.08
N ARG A 16 -10.30 9.79 5.28
CA ARG A 16 -9.82 10.51 4.10
C ARG A 16 -8.88 11.65 4.51
N VAL A 17 -7.72 11.74 3.87
CA VAL A 17 -6.67 12.76 4.11
C VAL A 17 -5.89 12.61 5.44
N TYR A 18 -6.51 12.09 6.50
CA TYR A 18 -5.88 11.97 7.83
C TYR A 18 -5.14 10.64 8.02
N ASP A 19 -5.76 9.53 7.61
CA ASP A 19 -5.15 8.21 7.63
C ASP A 19 -4.57 7.86 6.26
N LEU A 20 -3.25 7.86 6.18
CA LEU A 20 -2.51 7.65 4.95
C LEU A 20 -1.83 6.28 4.92
N VAL A 21 -2.02 5.56 3.83
CA VAL A 21 -1.24 4.36 3.50
C VAL A 21 -0.29 4.69 2.35
N THR A 22 1.02 4.66 2.62
CA THR A 22 2.05 4.89 1.60
C THR A 22 2.79 3.60 1.29
N VAL A 23 2.92 3.29 -0.01
CA VAL A 23 3.67 2.15 -0.54
C VAL A 23 4.98 2.68 -1.13
N TYR A 24 6.11 2.14 -0.66
CA TYR A 24 7.45 2.55 -1.06
C TYR A 24 8.17 1.44 -1.85
N ASP A 25 8.92 1.85 -2.88
CA ASP A 25 9.72 0.98 -3.75
C ASP A 25 11.08 0.64 -3.11
N GLY A 26 11.05 -0.12 -2.01
CA GLY A 26 12.26 -0.60 -1.36
C GLY A 26 12.05 -1.00 0.11
N SER A 27 13.15 -1.20 0.82
CA SER A 27 13.17 -1.74 2.19
C SER A 27 12.98 -0.70 3.30
N SER A 28 12.70 0.56 2.97
CA SER A 28 12.47 1.62 3.96
C SER A 28 11.53 2.71 3.44
N THR A 29 11.10 3.59 4.34
CA THR A 29 10.30 4.78 4.01
C THR A 29 11.11 5.93 3.41
N SER A 30 12.43 5.74 3.21
CA SER A 30 13.30 6.72 2.56
C SER A 30 13.43 6.48 1.05
N THR A 31 12.85 5.39 0.54
CA THR A 31 12.82 5.10 -0.91
C THR A 31 11.64 5.79 -1.60
N LEU A 32 11.52 5.62 -2.92
CA LEU A 32 10.48 6.26 -3.72
C LEU A 32 9.08 5.79 -3.28
N ALA A 33 8.17 6.72 -2.98
CA ALA A 33 6.76 6.41 -2.80
C ALA A 33 6.10 6.12 -4.16
N LEU A 34 5.58 4.91 -4.33
CA LEU A 34 4.84 4.47 -5.51
C LEU A 34 3.37 4.89 -5.46
N ALA A 35 2.79 4.93 -4.27
CA ALA A 35 1.41 5.34 -4.04
C ALA A 35 1.23 5.89 -2.62
N THR A 36 0.34 6.88 -2.47
CA THR A 36 -0.20 7.35 -1.19
C THR A 36 -1.72 7.35 -1.29
N LEU A 37 -2.37 6.58 -0.41
CA LEU A 37 -3.79 6.26 -0.47
C LEU A 37 -4.50 6.71 0.81
N SER A 38 -5.77 7.11 0.70
CA SER A 38 -6.62 7.46 1.85
C SER A 38 -8.11 7.44 1.49
N GLY A 39 -8.99 7.35 2.49
CA GLY A 39 -10.43 7.31 2.26
C GLY A 39 -10.84 5.98 1.62
N GLU A 40 -11.66 6.09 0.57
CA GLU A 40 -12.10 4.97 -0.28
C GLU A 40 -11.47 5.10 -1.68
N SER A 41 -10.20 5.55 -1.75
CA SER A 41 -9.53 5.85 -3.03
C SER A 41 -9.23 4.63 -3.89
N VAL A 42 -9.41 3.42 -3.34
CA VAL A 42 -9.10 2.15 -4.00
C VAL A 42 -10.39 1.47 -4.42
N ARG A 43 -10.44 1.06 -5.69
CA ARG A 43 -11.46 0.12 -6.21
C ARG A 43 -10.87 -1.30 -6.17
N ASP A 44 -11.73 -2.31 -6.10
CA ASP A 44 -11.34 -3.73 -6.14
C ASP A 44 -10.24 -3.98 -7.19
N GLY A 45 -9.10 -4.51 -6.72
CA GLY A 45 -7.97 -4.88 -7.58
C GLY A 45 -6.95 -3.76 -7.83
N TYR A 46 -6.99 -2.62 -7.12
CA TYR A 46 -5.90 -1.65 -7.17
C TYR A 46 -4.61 -2.29 -6.71
N SER A 47 -3.59 -2.25 -7.57
CA SER A 47 -2.31 -2.88 -7.28
C SER A 47 -1.12 -1.98 -7.55
N VAL A 48 -0.08 -2.16 -6.74
CA VAL A 48 1.20 -1.45 -6.84
C VAL A 48 2.30 -2.48 -7.03
N GLN A 49 3.23 -2.21 -7.94
CA GLN A 49 4.32 -3.10 -8.33
C GLN A 49 5.66 -2.43 -8.03
N SER A 50 6.53 -3.08 -7.26
CA SER A 50 7.90 -2.62 -7.04
C SER A 50 8.80 -2.87 -8.24
N THR A 51 9.92 -2.16 -8.31
CA THR A 51 10.99 -2.39 -9.30
C THR A 51 12.03 -3.41 -8.82
N GLY A 52 12.09 -3.65 -7.51
CA GLY A 52 13.00 -4.60 -6.88
C GLY A 52 12.32 -5.57 -5.92
N GLN A 53 13.13 -6.38 -5.26
CA GLN A 53 12.71 -7.46 -4.36
C GLN A 53 12.29 -7.00 -2.95
N TYR A 54 12.12 -5.69 -2.75
CA TYR A 54 11.71 -5.12 -1.47
C TYR A 54 10.58 -4.11 -1.69
N MET A 55 9.66 -4.06 -0.74
CA MET A 55 8.56 -3.12 -0.69
C MET A 55 8.27 -2.81 0.77
N THR A 56 7.98 -1.55 1.08
CA THR A 56 7.60 -1.11 2.43
C THR A 56 6.22 -0.48 2.36
N VAL A 57 5.33 -0.86 3.27
CA VAL A 57 4.01 -0.25 3.42
C VAL A 57 3.96 0.42 4.78
N ARG A 58 3.60 1.70 4.81
CA ARG A 58 3.43 2.47 6.05
C ARG A 58 2.00 2.94 6.17
N LEU A 59 1.36 2.61 7.28
CA LEU A 59 0.13 3.26 7.74
C LEU A 59 0.51 4.38 8.73
N GLN A 60 0.01 5.58 8.49
CA GLN A 60 0.10 6.71 9.41
C GLN A 60 -1.32 7.18 9.73
N THR A 61 -1.69 7.15 11.01
CA THR A 61 -3.03 7.55 11.51
C THR A 61 -2.93 8.70 12.49
N ASP A 62 -4.06 9.35 12.78
CA ASP A 62 -4.20 10.26 13.91
C ASP A 62 -4.99 9.62 15.08
N SER A 63 -5.48 10.42 16.02
CA SER A 63 -6.23 9.94 17.19
C SER A 63 -7.76 9.99 17.03
N SER A 64 -8.27 10.33 15.85
CA SER A 64 -9.70 10.51 15.55
C SER A 64 -10.21 9.44 14.57
N VAL A 65 -11.53 9.47 14.30
CA VAL A 65 -12.31 8.68 13.33
C VAL A 65 -11.67 7.35 12.88
N GLN A 66 -11.93 6.27 13.62
CA GLN A 66 -11.46 4.95 13.24
C GLN A 66 -12.37 4.34 12.17
N MET A 67 -11.77 3.93 11.05
CA MET A 67 -12.42 3.20 9.97
C MET A 67 -11.95 1.74 9.92
N MET A 68 -12.45 0.95 8.96
CA MET A 68 -12.14 -0.49 8.87
C MET A 68 -10.67 -0.79 8.53
N GLY A 69 -9.93 0.19 7.99
CA GLY A 69 -8.54 0.01 7.57
C GLY A 69 -8.46 -0.57 6.16
N PHE A 70 -7.51 -1.47 5.93
CA PHE A 70 -7.32 -2.08 4.61
C PHE A 70 -6.97 -3.56 4.70
N GLN A 71 -7.36 -4.29 3.66
CA GLN A 71 -6.92 -5.66 3.42
C GLN A 71 -6.12 -5.68 2.11
N ALA A 72 -4.92 -6.27 2.15
CA ALA A 72 -4.08 -6.42 0.97
C ALA A 72 -3.46 -7.82 0.89
N CYS A 73 -3.23 -8.32 -0.32
CA CYS A 73 -2.34 -9.46 -0.56
C CYS A 73 -0.99 -8.98 -1.07
N VAL A 74 0.08 -9.59 -0.58
CA VAL A 74 1.33 -9.63 -1.32
C VAL A 74 1.20 -10.79 -2.30
N CYS A 75 0.78 -10.46 -3.51
CA CYS A 75 0.55 -11.43 -4.56
C CYS A 75 1.86 -11.56 -5.36
N THR A 76 2.82 -12.35 -4.84
CA THR A 76 4.07 -12.61 -5.56
C THR A 76 3.77 -13.43 -6.81
N SER A 77 4.07 -12.88 -7.98
CA SER A 77 4.12 -13.61 -9.25
C SER A 77 5.36 -14.52 -9.25
N GLY A 78 5.37 -15.55 -8.42
CA GLY A 78 6.34 -16.63 -8.54
C GLY A 78 6.06 -17.36 -9.86
N LYS A 79 7.10 -17.53 -10.69
CA LYS A 79 7.14 -18.69 -11.57
C LYS A 79 7.57 -19.90 -10.77
#